data_AF-A0A7W6WSS3-F1
#
_entry.id   AF-A0A7W6WSS3-F1
#
_cell.length_a   1.000
_cell.length_b   1.000
_cell.length_c   1.000
_cell.angle_alpha   90.00
_cell.angle_beta   90.00
_cell.angle_gamma   90.00
#
_symmetry.space_group_name_H-M   'P 1'
#
loop_
_entity.id
_entity.type
_entity.pdbx_description
1 polymer ?
#
loop_
_entity_poly.entity_id
_entity_poly.type
_entity_poly.pdbx_seq_one_letter_code
_entity_poly.pdbx_strand_id
1 'polypeptide(L)'
;MAEPLSDVQKVSSLVEDETTDVTPLIDVYGIRGQRVYRIAPVASDVPERSVERIAAVSCAIAKAWVSHWRRPVRLLPRPELITVIALMPDHPPASITWRGKRRKVKCADSPERVFGEWWKRGSEMEAVRDYFVIEGETGAQLWVFRAGDGVDPETGDHRWFCHGICA
;
A
#
# COMPACT_ATOMS: atom_id res chain seq x y z
N MET A 1 32.00 0.27 15.86
CA MET A 1 31.08 0.05 14.73
C MET A 1 29.83 -0.58 15.30
N ALA A 2 28.67 0.03 15.08
CA ALA A 2 27.41 -0.43 15.68
C ALA A 2 26.79 -1.53 14.81
N GLU A 3 26.48 -2.68 15.41
CA GLU A 3 25.76 -3.76 14.75
C GLU A 3 24.31 -3.36 14.43
N PRO A 4 23.75 -3.76 13.28
CA PRO A 4 22.36 -3.52 12.97
C PRO A 4 21.46 -4.39 13.85
N LEU A 5 20.48 -3.77 14.51
CA LEU A 5 19.36 -4.48 15.14
C LEU A 5 18.50 -5.09 14.02
N SER A 6 18.64 -6.40 13.82
CA SER A 6 17.68 -7.17 13.03
C SER A 6 16.54 -7.60 13.94
N ASP A 7 15.32 -7.21 13.60
CA ASP A 7 14.12 -7.71 14.28
C ASP A 7 13.93 -9.18 13.90
N VAL A 8 14.43 -10.07 14.76
CA VAL A 8 14.18 -11.51 14.67
C VAL A 8 13.13 -11.84 15.72
N GLN A 9 11.91 -12.18 15.28
CA GLN A 9 10.90 -12.78 16.15
C GLN A 9 11.42 -14.15 16.62
N LYS A 10 12.01 -14.19 17.80
CA LYS A 10 12.37 -15.45 18.47
C LYS A 10 11.10 -16.08 19.00
N VAL A 11 10.61 -17.11 18.30
CA VAL A 11 9.64 -18.05 18.86
C VAL A 11 10.39 -18.88 19.90
N SER A 12 9.92 -18.88 21.15
CA SER A 12 10.49 -19.70 22.22
C SER A 12 10.23 -21.18 21.92
N SER A 13 11.30 -21.97 21.72
CA SER A 13 11.25 -23.37 21.29
C SER A 13 10.99 -24.37 22.43
N LEU A 14 10.25 -23.99 23.48
CA LEU A 14 10.00 -24.84 24.65
C LEU A 14 8.66 -25.59 24.60
N VAL A 15 7.89 -25.46 23.52
CA VAL A 15 6.69 -26.26 23.27
C VAL A 15 6.85 -26.80 21.85
N GLU A 16 6.62 -28.10 21.67
CA GLU A 16 6.39 -28.67 20.34
C GLU A 16 5.39 -27.78 19.60
N ASP A 17 5.54 -27.63 18.29
CA ASP A 17 4.64 -26.83 17.44
C ASP A 17 3.26 -27.54 17.40
N GLU A 18 2.54 -27.51 18.52
CA GLU A 18 1.14 -27.90 18.60
C GLU A 18 0.43 -26.96 17.64
N THR A 19 0.13 -27.49 16.45
CA THR A 19 -0.77 -26.88 15.49
C THR A 19 -2.12 -26.74 16.18
N THR A 20 -2.28 -25.61 16.88
CA THR A 20 -3.46 -25.33 17.68
C THR A 20 -4.61 -25.19 16.70
N ASP A 21 -5.61 -26.06 16.80
CA ASP A 21 -6.80 -25.97 15.98
C ASP A 21 -7.57 -24.70 16.35
N VAL A 22 -7.55 -23.72 15.44
CA VAL A 22 -8.23 -22.43 15.60
C VAL A 22 -9.69 -22.47 15.15
N THR A 23 -10.18 -23.62 14.63
CA THR A 23 -11.54 -23.77 14.12
C THR A 23 -12.62 -23.45 15.16
N PRO A 24 -12.54 -23.94 16.42
CA PRO A 24 -13.54 -23.60 17.44
C PRO A 24 -13.63 -22.10 17.70
N LEU A 25 -12.50 -21.39 17.64
CA LEU A 25 -12.45 -19.95 17.84
C LEU A 25 -13.11 -19.20 16.67
N ILE A 26 -12.85 -19.63 15.44
CA ILE A 26 -13.49 -19.07 14.24
C ILE A 26 -15.01 -19.22 14.32
N ASP A 27 -15.51 -20.37 14.78
CA ASP A 27 -16.94 -20.63 14.95
C ASP A 27 -17.56 -19.71 16.00
N VAL A 28 -16.91 -19.52 17.16
CA VAL A 28 -17.38 -18.60 18.21
C VAL A 28 -17.51 -17.17 17.69
N TYR A 29 -16.53 -16.71 16.91
CA TYR A 29 -16.60 -15.39 16.27
C TYR A 29 -17.71 -15.33 15.21
N GLY A 30 -17.88 -16.40 14.43
CA GLY A 30 -18.94 -16.53 13.44
C GLY A 30 -20.34 -16.41 14.05
N ILE A 31 -20.61 -17.11 15.15
CA ILE A 31 -21.90 -17.06 15.88
C ILE A 31 -22.20 -15.64 16.39
N ARG A 32 -21.17 -14.87 16.75
CA ARG A 32 -21.30 -13.46 17.19
C ARG A 32 -21.42 -12.45 16.04
N GLY A 33 -21.56 -12.92 14.80
CA GLY A 33 -21.67 -12.08 13.61
C GLY A 33 -20.34 -11.47 13.13
N GLN A 34 -19.21 -11.89 13.69
CA GLN A 34 -17.89 -11.47 13.24
C GLN A 34 -17.38 -12.42 12.16
N ARG A 35 -16.69 -11.90 11.15
CA ARG A 35 -16.11 -12.71 10.07
C ARG A 35 -14.60 -12.73 10.22
N VAL A 36 -14.05 -13.90 10.53
CA VAL A 36 -12.61 -14.11 10.60
C VAL A 36 -12.10 -14.48 9.22
N TYR A 37 -11.06 -13.79 8.77
CA TYR A 37 -10.43 -14.00 7.47
C TYR A 37 -8.93 -13.76 7.57
N ARG A 38 -8.20 -14.25 6.56
CA ARG A 38 -6.77 -13.96 6.37
C ARG A 38 -6.59 -13.10 5.13
N ILE A 39 -5.48 -12.37 5.07
CA ILE A 39 -5.09 -11.58 3.89
C ILE A 39 -4.01 -12.34 3.13
N ALA A 40 -4.16 -12.42 1.82
CA ALA A 40 -3.30 -13.14 0.89
C ALA A 40 -2.70 -12.20 -0.16
N PRO A 41 -1.43 -12.38 -0.57
CA PRO A 41 -0.86 -11.64 -1.69
C PRO A 41 -1.42 -12.10 -3.03
N VAL A 42 -1.77 -11.13 -3.87
CA VAL A 42 -2.20 -11.32 -5.25
C VAL A 42 -1.18 -10.65 -6.18
N ALA A 43 -0.82 -11.32 -7.26
CA ALA A 43 0.08 -10.78 -8.27
C ALA A 43 -0.65 -9.71 -9.09
N SER A 44 -0.65 -8.48 -8.56
CA SER A 44 -1.22 -7.28 -9.17
C SER A 44 -0.35 -6.09 -8.81
N ASP A 45 0.01 -5.30 -9.81
CA ASP A 45 0.76 -4.07 -9.60
C ASP A 45 -0.12 -2.99 -8.99
N VAL A 46 -1.43 -3.04 -9.26
CA VAL A 46 -2.41 -2.11 -8.70
C VAL A 46 -2.63 -2.40 -7.21
N PRO A 47 -2.34 -1.45 -6.30
CA PRO A 47 -2.31 -1.70 -4.86
C PRO A 47 -3.64 -2.17 -4.27
N GLU A 48 -4.76 -1.67 -4.80
CA GLU A 48 -6.12 -2.05 -4.36
C GLU A 48 -6.45 -3.52 -4.69
N ARG A 49 -5.69 -4.12 -5.61
CA ARG A 49 -5.87 -5.49 -6.11
C ARG A 49 -4.70 -6.41 -5.75
N SER A 50 -3.65 -5.91 -5.09
CA SER A 50 -2.49 -6.72 -4.70
C SER A 50 -2.76 -7.59 -3.46
N VAL A 51 -3.95 -7.48 -2.87
CA VAL A 51 -4.37 -8.24 -1.69
C VAL A 51 -5.77 -8.82 -1.89
N GLU A 52 -6.02 -10.00 -1.34
CA GLU A 52 -7.37 -10.57 -1.27
C GLU A 52 -7.67 -11.12 0.12
N ARG A 53 -8.96 -11.21 0.45
CA ARG A 53 -9.44 -11.88 1.67
C ARG A 53 -9.70 -13.34 1.36
N ILE A 54 -9.04 -14.23 2.08
CA ILE A 54 -9.24 -15.68 2.02
C ILE A 54 -9.89 -16.19 3.31
N ALA A 55 -10.52 -17.37 3.25
CA ALA A 55 -11.06 -18.01 4.43
C ALA A 55 -9.94 -18.30 5.45
N ALA A 56 -10.23 -18.18 6.74
CA ALA A 56 -9.25 -18.34 7.80
C ALA A 56 -8.55 -19.71 7.78
N VAL A 57 -9.30 -20.76 7.41
CA VAL A 57 -8.84 -22.15 7.29
C VAL A 57 -8.28 -22.52 5.91
N SER A 58 -8.06 -21.54 5.02
CA SER A 58 -7.47 -21.83 3.71
C SER A 58 -6.03 -22.32 3.85
N CYS A 59 -5.62 -23.20 2.93
CA CYS A 59 -4.25 -23.71 2.85
C CYS A 59 -3.20 -22.59 2.80
N ALA A 60 -1.98 -22.92 3.22
CA ALA A 60 -0.85 -22.00 3.13
C ALA A 60 -0.63 -21.51 1.70
N ILE A 61 -0.36 -20.22 1.56
CA ILE A 61 -0.11 -19.58 0.27
C ILE A 61 1.39 -19.54 0.04
N ALA A 62 1.85 -20.10 -1.08
CA ALA A 62 3.25 -20.11 -1.46
C ALA A 62 3.75 -18.77 -2.06
N LYS A 63 2.83 -17.84 -2.36
CA LYS A 63 3.17 -16.51 -2.87
C LYS A 63 3.63 -15.60 -1.73
N ALA A 64 4.74 -14.90 -1.94
CA ALA A 64 5.27 -13.92 -1.01
C ALA A 64 4.92 -12.49 -1.44
N TRP A 65 4.91 -11.58 -0.47
CA TRP A 65 4.85 -10.15 -0.72
C TRP A 65 6.15 -9.67 -1.35
N VAL A 66 6.06 -8.77 -2.33
CA VAL A 66 7.23 -8.11 -2.89
C VAL A 66 7.74 -7.08 -1.86
N SER A 67 8.84 -7.39 -1.18
CA SER A 67 9.33 -6.58 -0.03
C SER A 67 10.18 -5.37 -0.42
N HIS A 68 10.63 -5.29 -1.67
CA HIS A 68 11.51 -4.18 -2.09
C HIS A 68 10.77 -2.86 -2.33
N TRP A 69 9.44 -2.90 -2.51
CA TRP A 69 8.61 -1.70 -2.61
C TRP A 69 8.19 -1.22 -1.23
N ARG A 70 8.35 0.08 -0.95
CA ARG A 70 7.93 0.75 0.29
C ARG A 70 6.42 1.04 0.29
N ARG A 71 5.59 0.04 -0.03
CA ARG A 71 4.13 0.19 -0.05
C ARG A 71 3.60 0.29 1.40
N PRO A 72 2.66 1.20 1.70
CA PRO A 72 2.07 1.31 3.03
C PRO A 72 1.28 0.05 3.39
N VAL A 73 1.35 -0.33 4.67
CA VAL A 73 0.54 -1.43 5.21
C VAL A 73 -0.95 -1.08 5.21
N ARG A 74 -1.29 0.22 5.29
CA ARG A 74 -2.65 0.70 5.38
C ARG A 74 -2.98 1.69 4.26
N LEU A 75 -3.86 1.26 3.37
CA LEU A 75 -4.49 2.11 2.37
C LEU A 75 -5.72 2.81 2.94
N LEU A 76 -6.00 4.01 2.43
CA LEU A 76 -7.27 4.67 2.62
C LEU A 76 -8.36 3.90 1.87
N PRO A 77 -9.62 3.91 2.35
CA PRO A 77 -10.72 3.24 1.65
C PRO A 77 -10.91 3.71 0.20
N ARG A 78 -10.59 4.98 -0.06
CA ARG A 78 -10.53 5.60 -1.38
C ARG A 78 -9.39 6.61 -1.41
N PRO A 79 -8.66 6.76 -2.53
CA PRO A 79 -7.71 7.84 -2.69
C PRO A 79 -8.38 9.21 -2.50
N GLU A 80 -7.75 10.08 -1.70
CA GLU A 80 -8.23 11.44 -1.44
C GLU A 80 -7.48 12.44 -2.30
N LEU A 81 -8.21 13.34 -2.98
CA LEU A 81 -7.59 14.39 -3.79
C LEU A 81 -6.76 15.34 -2.91
N ILE A 82 -5.55 15.67 -3.38
CA ILE A 82 -4.65 16.62 -2.71
C ILE A 82 -4.18 17.70 -3.69
N THR A 83 -3.89 18.88 -3.14
CA THR A 83 -3.21 19.94 -3.90
C THR A 83 -1.71 19.81 -3.68
N VAL A 84 -0.93 19.92 -4.74
CA VAL A 84 0.50 19.69 -4.72
C VAL A 84 1.22 20.84 -5.42
N ILE A 85 2.38 21.21 -4.90
CA ILE A 85 3.38 22.02 -5.61
C ILE A 85 4.56 21.10 -5.92
N ALA A 86 4.75 20.77 -7.19
CA ALA A 86 5.83 19.93 -7.70
C ALA A 86 6.43 20.54 -8.98
N LEU A 87 7.69 20.25 -9.24
CA LEU A 87 8.30 20.55 -10.54
C LEU A 87 7.98 19.38 -11.49
N MET A 88 7.24 19.64 -12.55
CA MET A 88 6.85 18.59 -13.49
C MET A 88 7.98 18.26 -14.48
N PRO A 89 8.07 17.03 -15.02
CA PRO A 89 7.17 15.90 -14.78
C PRO A 89 7.62 14.97 -13.64
N ASP A 90 8.90 14.66 -13.47
CA ASP A 90 9.31 13.53 -12.64
C ASP A 90 9.78 13.90 -11.23
N HIS A 91 9.64 15.16 -10.82
CA HIS A 91 10.08 15.53 -9.47
C HIS A 91 9.01 15.25 -8.41
N PRO A 92 9.44 14.80 -7.22
CA PRO A 92 8.55 14.67 -6.10
C PRO A 92 7.96 16.02 -5.67
N PRO A 93 6.83 16.01 -4.95
CA PRO A 93 6.20 17.23 -4.49
C PRO A 93 7.06 17.97 -3.45
N ALA A 94 7.18 19.29 -3.58
CA ALA A 94 7.84 20.15 -2.60
C ALA A 94 6.93 20.49 -1.41
N SER A 95 5.62 20.64 -1.66
CA SER A 95 4.62 20.78 -0.61
C SER A 95 3.28 20.22 -1.04
N ILE A 96 2.50 19.75 -0.08
CA ILE A 96 1.15 19.23 -0.30
C ILE A 96 0.15 19.95 0.61
N THR A 97 -1.11 19.98 0.21
CA THR A 97 -2.24 20.32 1.07
C THR A 97 -3.19 19.13 1.12
N TRP A 98 -3.30 18.52 2.31
CA TRP A 98 -4.16 17.37 2.55
C TRP A 98 -5.10 17.66 3.71
N ARG A 99 -6.41 17.46 3.50
CA ARG A 99 -7.48 17.77 4.47
C ARG A 99 -7.38 19.20 5.03
N GLY A 100 -7.10 20.17 4.15
CA GLY A 100 -6.96 21.58 4.50
C GLY A 100 -5.65 21.97 5.20
N LYS A 101 -4.79 21.00 5.56
CA LYS A 101 -3.49 21.27 6.19
C LYS A 101 -2.36 21.22 5.17
N ARG A 102 -1.69 22.35 4.97
CA ARG A 102 -0.47 22.42 4.17
C ARG A 102 0.70 21.78 4.92
N ARG A 103 1.50 20.97 4.23
CA ARG A 103 2.69 20.29 4.74
C ARG A 103 3.82 20.45 3.75
N LYS A 104 4.98 20.89 4.23
CA LYS A 104 6.21 20.90 3.43
C LYS A 104 6.82 19.50 3.43
N VAL A 105 7.26 19.05 2.27
CA VAL A 105 7.92 17.75 2.10
C VAL A 105 9.39 17.92 2.42
N LYS A 106 9.90 17.06 3.30
CA LYS A 106 11.30 17.04 3.74
C LYS A 106 12.12 16.07 2.89
N CYS A 107 11.59 14.86 2.70
CA CYS A 107 12.19 13.80 1.91
C CYS A 107 11.12 13.18 1.02
N ALA A 108 11.52 12.73 -0.17
CA ALA A 108 10.65 11.97 -1.05
C ALA A 108 11.47 10.96 -1.83
N ASP A 109 10.90 9.79 -2.04
CA ASP A 109 11.50 8.74 -2.86
C ASP A 109 11.05 8.85 -4.33
N SER A 110 11.82 8.19 -5.21
CA SER A 110 11.53 8.10 -6.64
C SER A 110 10.15 7.47 -6.92
N PRO A 111 9.53 7.80 -8.06
CA PRO A 111 8.22 7.27 -8.40
C PRO A 111 8.23 5.76 -8.62
N GLU A 112 7.33 5.04 -7.95
CA GLU A 112 6.89 3.71 -8.36
C GLU A 112 5.80 3.88 -9.44
N ARG A 113 6.13 3.54 -10.69
CA ARG A 113 5.19 3.61 -11.81
C ARG A 113 4.33 2.35 -11.87
N VAL A 114 3.03 2.53 -11.74
CA VAL A 114 2.02 1.47 -11.84
C VAL A 114 1.17 1.71 -13.08
N PHE A 115 1.13 0.72 -13.97
CA PHE A 115 0.26 0.72 -15.13
C PHE A 115 -1.12 0.14 -14.78
N GLY A 116 -2.14 0.63 -15.46
CA GLY A 116 -3.48 0.06 -15.43
C GLY A 116 -3.47 -1.39 -15.90
N GLU A 117 -4.19 -2.26 -15.19
CA GLU A 117 -4.40 -3.64 -15.63
C GLU A 117 -5.47 -3.66 -16.73
N TRP A 118 -5.12 -3.16 -17.92
CA TRP A 118 -6.02 -2.97 -19.06
C TRP A 118 -6.81 -4.23 -19.46
N TRP A 119 -6.26 -5.42 -19.20
CA TRP A 119 -6.93 -6.71 -19.42
C TRP A 119 -8.12 -6.95 -18.47
N LYS A 120 -8.22 -6.22 -17.35
CA LYS A 120 -9.38 -6.29 -16.44
C LYS A 120 -10.45 -5.25 -16.77
N ARG A 121 -10.05 -4.05 -17.22
CA ARG A 121 -10.97 -2.95 -17.54
C ARG A 121 -10.42 -2.11 -18.70
N GLY A 122 -11.21 -1.94 -19.76
CA GLY A 122 -10.82 -1.12 -20.90
C GLY A 122 -10.57 0.35 -20.55
N SER A 123 -11.17 0.88 -19.48
CA SER A 123 -10.90 2.24 -18.97
C SER A 123 -9.50 2.40 -18.38
N GLU A 124 -8.77 1.31 -18.14
CA GLU A 124 -7.40 1.31 -17.61
C GLU A 124 -6.35 1.12 -18.73
N MET A 125 -6.76 1.21 -20.01
CA MET A 125 -5.89 0.94 -21.16
C MET A 125 -4.62 1.80 -21.19
N GLU A 126 -4.76 3.10 -20.93
CA GLU A 126 -3.66 4.06 -20.91
C GLU A 126 -3.36 4.56 -19.49
N ALA A 127 -4.09 4.07 -18.49
CA ALA A 127 -4.01 4.61 -17.14
C ALA A 127 -2.61 4.38 -16.53
N VAL A 128 -1.93 5.45 -16.15
CA VAL A 128 -0.66 5.41 -15.43
C VAL A 128 -0.83 6.04 -14.06
N ARG A 129 -0.16 5.50 -13.04
CA ARG A 129 -0.05 6.13 -11.72
C ARG A 129 1.40 6.14 -11.27
N ASP A 130 1.94 7.33 -11.04
CA ASP A 130 3.28 7.51 -10.47
C ASP A 130 3.15 7.75 -8.96
N TYR A 131 3.57 6.77 -8.17
CA TYR A 131 3.48 6.79 -6.70
C TYR A 131 4.76 7.29 -6.07
N PHE A 132 4.64 8.21 -5.12
CA PHE A 132 5.74 8.76 -4.34
C PHE A 132 5.50 8.49 -2.85
N VAL A 133 6.54 8.04 -2.16
CA VAL A 133 6.58 8.08 -0.69
C VAL A 133 7.14 9.43 -0.29
N ILE A 134 6.38 10.19 0.50
CA ILE A 134 6.77 11.53 0.93
C ILE A 134 6.76 11.61 2.44
N GLU A 135 7.79 12.23 3.00
CA GLU A 135 7.90 12.50 4.43
C GLU A 135 7.71 14.00 4.67
N GLY A 136 6.69 14.35 5.47
CA GLY A 136 6.49 15.73 5.91
C GLY A 136 7.42 16.13 7.06
N GLU A 137 7.52 17.43 7.34
CA GLU A 137 8.33 17.94 8.47
C GLU A 137 7.93 17.38 9.85
N THR A 138 6.68 16.92 10.00
CA THR A 138 6.20 16.29 11.25
C THR A 138 6.55 14.81 11.36
N GLY A 139 7.35 14.26 10.43
CA GLY A 139 7.72 12.83 10.38
C GLY A 139 6.64 11.91 9.83
N ALA A 140 5.49 12.45 9.39
CA ALA A 140 4.43 11.62 8.80
C ALA A 140 4.80 11.23 7.37
N GLN A 141 4.86 9.92 7.11
CA GLN A 141 5.09 9.38 5.77
C GLN A 141 3.76 9.08 5.08
N LEU A 142 3.58 9.66 3.89
CA LEU A 142 2.37 9.53 3.09
C LEU A 142 2.73 8.88 1.77
N TRP A 143 1.80 8.08 1.27
CA TRP A 143 1.88 7.48 -0.05
C TRP A 143 0.91 8.20 -0.97
N VAL A 144 1.47 8.98 -1.90
CA VAL A 144 0.72 9.83 -2.82
C VAL A 144 0.98 9.39 -4.24
N PHE A 145 0.04 9.64 -5.16
CA PHE A 145 0.28 9.40 -6.58
C PHE A 145 -0.25 10.52 -7.44
N ARG A 146 0.34 10.63 -8.62
CA ARG A 146 -0.20 11.39 -9.75
C ARG A 146 -0.92 10.44 -10.69
N ALA A 147 -2.11 10.82 -11.15
CA ALA A 147 -2.78 10.15 -12.26
C ALA A 147 -2.20 10.63 -13.59
N GLY A 148 -1.60 9.73 -14.36
CA GLY A 148 -0.87 10.02 -15.60
C GLY A 148 0.64 10.17 -15.39
N ASP A 149 1.36 10.06 -16.50
CA ASP A 149 2.83 10.06 -16.56
C ASP A 149 3.45 11.48 -16.57
N GLY A 150 2.61 12.52 -16.60
CA GLY A 150 3.02 13.93 -16.58
C GLY A 150 3.45 14.49 -17.94
N VAL A 151 3.34 13.71 -19.02
CA VAL A 151 3.74 14.09 -20.37
C VAL A 151 2.58 13.89 -21.34
N ASP A 152 1.95 12.72 -21.31
CA ASP A 152 0.87 12.34 -22.21
C ASP A 152 -0.50 12.56 -21.55
N PRO A 153 -1.37 13.42 -22.11
CA PRO A 153 -2.69 13.68 -21.56
C PRO A 153 -3.64 12.46 -21.64
N GLU A 154 -3.36 11.47 -22.49
CA GLU A 154 -4.17 10.26 -22.59
C GLU A 154 -3.97 9.34 -21.36
N THR A 155 -2.81 9.44 -20.70
CA THR A 155 -2.47 8.56 -19.56
C THR A 155 -3.17 8.92 -18.24
N GLY A 156 -3.68 10.15 -18.13
CA GLY A 156 -4.37 10.64 -16.94
C GLY A 156 -4.45 12.16 -16.85
N ASP A 157 -5.18 12.65 -15.85
CA ASP A 157 -5.51 14.07 -15.69
C ASP A 157 -4.50 14.88 -14.85
N HIS A 158 -3.34 14.30 -14.54
CA HIS A 158 -2.26 14.84 -13.72
C HIS A 158 -2.66 15.28 -12.31
N ARG A 159 -3.85 14.88 -11.84
CA ARG A 159 -4.27 15.16 -10.47
C ARG A 159 -3.51 14.30 -9.48
N TRP A 160 -3.34 14.85 -8.29
CA TRP A 160 -2.63 14.20 -7.20
C TRP A 160 -3.60 13.68 -6.15
N PHE A 161 -3.30 12.49 -5.64
CA PHE A 161 -4.10 11.83 -4.63
C PHE A 161 -3.22 11.28 -3.51
N CYS A 162 -3.74 11.29 -2.29
CA CYS A 162 -3.20 10.55 -1.15
C CYS A 162 -3.89 9.19 -1.10
N HIS A 163 -3.13 8.10 -1.15
CA HIS A 163 -3.66 6.74 -1.17
C HIS A 163 -3.44 6.02 0.16
N GLY A 164 -2.36 6.30 0.88
CA GLY A 164 -2.06 5.59 2.12
C GLY A 164 -1.14 6.35 3.06
N ILE A 165 -1.01 5.80 4.26
CA ILE A 165 -0.09 6.28 5.28
C ILE A 165 0.92 5.16 5.54
N CYS A 166 2.21 5.48 5.39
CA CYS A 166 3.29 4.59 5.81
C CYS A 166 3.49 4.86 7.31
N ALA A 167 3.09 3.93 8.16
CA ALA A 167 3.19 4.03 9.61
C ALA A 167 4.29 3.09 10.13
#